data_AF-A0A7K4PT07-F1
#
_entry.id   AF-A0A7K4PT07-F1
#
_cell.length_a   1.000
_cell.length_b   1.000
_cell.length_c   1.000
_cell.angle_alpha   90.00
_cell.angle_beta   90.00
_cell.angle_gamma   90.00
#
_symmetry.space_group_name_H-M   'P 1'
#
loop_
_entity.id
_entity.type
_entity.pdbx_description
1 polymer ?
#
loop_
_entity_poly.entity_id
_entity_poly.type
_entity_poly.pdbx_seq_one_letter_code
_entity_poly.pdbx_strand_id
1 'polypeptide(L)'
;RGEGPGRRPADRGAFPAVFRSQLPRRNDTYPAEPPPRSRPRAGAPAPPRRLSSGAALCRVCGCLGPRCCGRCRRAAYCGPEHQALDWRRGHRRSCGQHAAGDDLANAIPEHNEFLFPEYEILIEPEEPEFPADTTDDEQGAEDTSKDAKEQEELGAAGTAAFQSLDEEALEAMAKHETAEEKIFQMFKKRVAAEPEQIIRYCRGGEGPLWVSGENRPEEKDIPNCVCGAKRIFEFQIMPQLLNHLQVDSLGESIDWGTLVVYTCADSCGGESEYLEEFIWKQDYSMSCT
;
A
#
# COMPACT_ATOMS: atom_id res chain seq x y z
N ARG A 1 -36.60 -23.14 -2.17
CA ARG A 1 -36.04 -21.88 -1.63
C ARG A 1 -34.65 -22.22 -1.09
N GLY A 2 -33.67 -22.22 -1.98
CA GLY A 2 -32.29 -22.58 -1.66
C GLY A 2 -31.56 -21.33 -1.22
N GLU A 3 -31.05 -21.34 0.01
CA GLU A 3 -30.03 -20.40 0.46
C GLU A 3 -28.72 -20.82 -0.21
N GLY A 4 -28.15 -19.93 -1.03
CA GLY A 4 -26.83 -20.11 -1.60
C GLY A 4 -25.76 -20.09 -0.50
N PRO A 5 -24.57 -20.66 -0.74
CA PRO A 5 -23.50 -20.64 0.24
C PRO A 5 -23.01 -19.21 0.39
N GLY A 6 -23.50 -18.53 1.43
CA GLY A 6 -22.89 -17.30 1.92
C GLY A 6 -21.44 -17.63 2.26
N ARG A 7 -20.51 -17.16 1.42
CA ARG A 7 -19.09 -17.15 1.76
C ARG A 7 -18.99 -16.44 3.11
N ARG A 8 -18.67 -17.21 4.14
CA ARG A 8 -18.30 -16.66 5.45
C ARG A 8 -17.16 -15.67 5.18
N PRO A 9 -17.15 -14.47 5.79
CA PRO A 9 -15.98 -13.62 5.74
C PRO A 9 -14.81 -14.46 6.24
N ALA A 10 -13.78 -14.54 5.40
CA ALA A 10 -12.60 -15.33 5.66
C ALA A 10 -12.05 -15.05 7.06
N ASP A 11 -11.41 -16.08 7.62
CA ASP A 11 -10.60 -16.07 8.83
C ASP A 11 -9.99 -14.68 9.10
N ARG A 12 -10.20 -14.12 10.30
CA ARG A 12 -9.61 -12.84 10.73
C ARG A 12 -8.10 -12.95 10.98
N GLY A 13 -7.37 -13.57 10.05
CA GLY A 13 -5.98 -13.24 9.82
C GLY A 13 -5.89 -11.76 9.44
N ALA A 14 -4.73 -11.13 9.68
CA ALA A 14 -4.49 -9.69 9.64
C ALA A 14 -4.91 -8.99 8.33
N PHE A 15 -6.22 -8.76 8.17
CA PHE A 15 -6.76 -7.95 7.10
C PHE A 15 -6.54 -6.48 7.48
N PRO A 16 -6.02 -5.65 6.57
CA PRO A 16 -5.80 -4.25 6.88
C PRO A 16 -7.14 -3.59 7.23
N ALA A 17 -7.12 -2.71 8.22
CA ALA A 17 -8.26 -1.89 8.60
C ALA A 17 -7.95 -0.43 8.24
N VAL A 18 -8.96 0.27 7.73
CA VAL A 18 -8.83 1.68 7.37
C VAL A 18 -9.80 2.51 8.19
N PHE A 19 -9.27 3.57 8.81
CA PHE A 19 -10.05 4.48 9.62
C PHE A 19 -9.84 5.90 9.11
N ARG A 20 -10.94 6.64 8.94
CA ARG A 20 -10.93 8.04 8.56
C ARG A 20 -11.22 8.91 9.78
N SER A 21 -10.40 9.94 9.95
CA SER A 21 -10.69 11.06 10.86
C SER A 21 -10.76 12.34 10.05
N GLN A 22 -11.87 13.08 10.18
CA GLN A 22 -12.10 14.34 9.47
C GLN A 22 -12.08 15.50 10.47
N LEU A 23 -10.90 16.06 10.69
CA LEU A 23 -10.75 17.27 11.49
C LEU A 23 -10.91 18.51 10.62
N PRO A 24 -11.65 19.54 11.06
CA PRO A 24 -11.70 20.81 10.36
C PRO A 24 -10.29 21.44 10.32
N ARG A 25 -10.02 22.28 9.32
CA ARG A 25 -8.71 22.96 9.18
C ARG A 25 -8.27 23.66 10.46
N ARG A 26 -9.22 24.25 11.20
CA ARG A 26 -9.00 24.78 12.55
C ARG A 26 -9.56 23.78 13.54
N ASN A 27 -8.68 23.16 14.32
CA ASN A 27 -9.04 22.20 15.37
C ASN A 27 -8.06 22.33 16.55
N ASP A 28 -8.38 21.68 17.66
CA ASP A 28 -7.57 21.75 18.89
C ASP A 28 -6.35 20.81 18.88
N THR A 29 -6.25 19.94 17.86
CA THR A 29 -5.23 18.89 17.78
C THR A 29 -4.01 19.30 16.95
N TYR A 30 -4.23 20.02 15.84
CA TYR A 30 -3.20 20.39 14.87
C TYR A 30 -3.24 21.88 14.52
N PRO A 31 -2.08 22.52 14.28
CA PRO A 31 -2.04 23.87 13.72
C PRO A 31 -2.77 23.96 12.37
N ALA A 32 -3.43 25.09 12.11
CA ALA A 32 -4.19 25.30 10.89
C ALA A 32 -3.34 25.51 9.62
N GLU A 33 -2.06 25.84 9.80
CA GLU A 33 -1.07 25.95 8.73
C GLU A 33 -0.12 24.75 8.81
N PRO A 34 0.25 24.16 7.67
CA PRO A 34 1.15 23.01 7.65
C PRO A 34 2.54 23.41 8.20
N PRO A 35 3.24 22.48 8.85
CA PRO A 35 4.62 22.72 9.25
C PRO A 35 5.50 22.96 8.02
N PRO A 36 6.57 23.77 8.13
CA PRO A 36 7.50 23.97 7.04
C PRO A 36 8.20 22.65 6.69
N ARG A 37 8.43 22.40 5.38
CA ARG A 37 9.13 21.20 4.89
C ARG A 37 10.61 21.10 5.28
N SER A 38 11.17 22.15 5.90
CA SER A 38 12.54 22.13 6.39
C SER A 38 12.68 21.17 7.57
N ARG A 39 13.78 20.39 7.61
CA ARG A 39 14.09 19.53 8.75
C ARG A 39 13.98 20.31 10.07
N PRO A 40 13.39 19.71 11.12
CA PRO A 40 13.36 20.32 12.44
C PRO A 40 14.77 20.73 12.86
N ARG A 41 14.91 21.93 13.44
CA ARG A 41 16.19 22.39 13.99
C ARG A 41 16.69 21.36 15.01
N ALA A 42 18.01 21.15 15.04
CA ALA A 42 18.65 20.36 16.09
C ALA A 42 18.18 20.86 17.46
N GLY A 43 17.52 19.98 18.24
CA GLY A 43 16.90 20.33 19.53
C GLY A 43 15.37 20.39 19.54
N ALA A 44 14.68 19.93 18.50
CA ALA A 44 13.23 19.70 18.60
C ALA A 44 12.91 18.72 19.76
N PRO A 45 11.89 19.00 20.59
CA PRO A 45 11.56 18.14 21.72
C PRO A 45 11.20 16.74 21.24
N ALA A 46 11.79 15.73 21.88
CA ALA A 46 11.50 14.33 21.57
C ALA A 46 10.00 14.03 21.75
N PRO A 47 9.43 13.08 20.99
CA PRO A 47 8.03 12.72 21.14
C PRO A 47 7.70 12.35 22.60
N PRO A 48 6.56 12.83 23.13
CA PRO A 48 6.24 12.59 24.53
C PRO A 48 5.94 11.10 24.76
N ARG A 49 6.57 10.50 25.76
CA ARG A 49 6.32 9.09 26.17
C ARG A 49 4.98 8.90 26.89
N ARG A 50 4.28 9.99 27.19
CA ARG A 50 2.95 9.98 27.78
C ARG A 50 2.07 10.91 26.97
N LEU A 51 0.88 10.43 26.66
CA LEU A 51 -0.15 11.27 26.08
C LEU A 51 -0.63 12.29 27.11
N SER A 52 -1.32 13.34 26.64
CA SER A 52 -2.00 14.32 27.50
C SER A 52 -2.99 13.68 28.47
N SER A 53 -3.56 12.52 28.11
CA SER A 53 -4.41 11.69 28.97
C SER A 53 -3.66 10.98 30.11
N GLY A 54 -2.34 11.07 30.17
CA GLY A 54 -1.48 10.37 31.14
C GLY A 54 -1.11 8.94 30.73
N ALA A 55 -1.73 8.40 29.68
CA ALA A 55 -1.44 7.09 29.13
C ALA A 55 0.04 6.99 28.70
N ALA A 56 0.74 5.96 29.16
CA ALA A 56 2.13 5.72 28.81
C ALA A 56 2.24 5.00 27.47
N LEU A 57 3.26 5.36 26.69
CA LEU A 57 3.57 4.75 25.41
C LEU A 57 4.74 3.76 25.56
N CYS A 58 4.69 2.69 24.79
CA CYS A 58 5.71 1.67 24.74
C CYS A 58 7.02 2.29 24.26
N ARG A 59 8.09 2.06 25.01
CA ARG A 59 9.43 2.56 24.68
C ARG A 59 9.99 2.03 23.36
N VAL A 60 9.49 0.88 22.91
CA VAL A 60 9.92 0.24 21.66
C VAL A 60 9.02 0.69 20.52
N CYS A 61 7.72 0.36 20.52
CA CYS A 61 6.89 0.59 19.35
C CYS A 61 6.03 1.86 19.36
N GLY A 62 6.01 2.62 20.46
CA GLY A 62 5.14 3.79 20.59
C GLY A 62 3.66 3.49 20.83
N CYS A 63 3.19 2.24 20.70
CA CYS A 63 1.81 1.86 21.06
C CYS A 63 1.52 2.01 22.56
N LEU A 64 0.27 1.85 22.98
CA LEU A 64 -0.10 1.91 24.40
C LEU A 64 0.75 0.94 25.24
N GLY A 65 1.39 1.47 26.29
CA GLY A 65 2.27 0.75 27.20
C GLY A 65 1.67 0.63 28.60
N PRO A 66 0.71 -0.28 28.84
CA PRO A 66 0.06 -0.41 30.14
C PRO A 66 1.00 -0.95 31.23
N ARG A 67 2.11 -1.60 30.86
CA ARG A 67 3.04 -2.22 31.80
C ARG A 67 4.29 -1.37 31.97
N CYS A 68 4.66 -1.09 33.22
CA CYS A 68 5.91 -0.39 33.53
C CYS A 68 7.00 -1.37 33.97
N CYS A 69 8.26 -1.02 33.74
CA CYS A 69 9.41 -1.75 34.26
C CYS A 69 9.33 -1.82 35.79
N GLY A 70 9.36 -3.03 36.35
CA GLY A 70 9.24 -3.23 37.80
C GLY A 70 10.35 -2.55 38.62
N ARG A 71 11.53 -2.33 38.02
CA ARG A 71 12.69 -1.72 38.69
C ARG A 71 12.64 -0.20 38.70
N CYS A 72 12.50 0.44 37.54
CA CYS A 72 12.54 1.91 37.45
C CYS A 72 11.16 2.58 37.45
N ARG A 73 10.08 1.85 37.16
CA ARG A 73 8.70 2.35 36.96
C ARG A 73 8.55 3.51 35.96
N ARG A 74 9.59 3.83 35.19
CA ARG A 74 9.62 4.92 34.20
C ARG A 74 9.41 4.42 32.77
N ALA A 75 10.07 3.31 32.40
CA ALA A 75 9.91 2.72 31.08
C ALA A 75 8.60 1.92 31.02
N ALA A 76 7.79 2.19 29.99
CA ALA A 76 6.52 1.53 29.74
C ALA A 76 6.59 0.66 28.47
N TYR A 77 5.84 -0.43 28.44
CA TYR A 77 5.85 -1.44 27.38
C TYR A 77 4.44 -1.97 27.11
N CYS A 78 4.14 -2.29 25.85
CA CYS A 78 2.89 -2.94 25.46
C CYS A 78 2.83 -4.39 25.97
N GLY A 79 3.98 -5.05 26.08
CA GLY A 79 4.09 -6.45 26.48
C GLY A 79 5.50 -6.84 26.95
N PRO A 80 5.67 -8.09 27.41
CA PRO A 80 6.94 -8.59 27.94
C PRO A 80 8.01 -8.73 26.86
N GLU A 81 7.62 -8.97 25.61
CA GLU A 81 8.52 -9.10 24.46
C GLU A 81 9.30 -7.81 24.20
N HIS A 82 8.59 -6.67 24.10
CA HIS A 82 9.22 -5.35 23.95
C HIS A 82 10.03 -4.94 25.17
N GLN A 83 9.61 -5.34 26.37
CA GLN A 83 10.43 -5.14 27.57
C GLN A 83 11.76 -5.92 27.48
N ALA A 84 11.71 -7.18 27.06
CA ALA A 84 12.91 -8.01 26.92
C ALA A 84 13.83 -7.50 25.81
N LEU A 85 13.27 -7.04 24.69
CA LEU A 85 14.01 -6.44 23.59
C LEU A 85 14.77 -5.18 24.03
N ASP A 86 14.08 -4.23 24.65
CA ASP A 86 14.69 -2.99 25.17
C ASP A 86 15.72 -3.28 26.28
N TRP A 87 15.44 -4.29 27.13
CA TRP A 87 16.38 -4.73 28.17
C TRP A 87 17.71 -5.21 27.58
N ARG A 88 17.67 -6.01 26.51
CA ARG A 88 18.87 -6.47 25.79
C ARG A 88 19.60 -5.32 25.08
N ARG A 89 18.86 -4.39 24.47
CA ARG A 89 19.41 -3.27 23.68
C ARG A 89 20.09 -2.18 24.51
N GLY A 90 19.75 -2.05 25.79
CA GLY A 90 20.50 -1.15 26.67
C GLY A 90 19.81 -0.71 27.94
N HIS A 91 18.49 -0.89 28.04
CA HIS A 91 17.75 -0.46 29.24
C HIS A 91 18.34 -1.09 30.51
N ARG A 92 18.86 -2.32 30.47
CA ARG A 92 19.50 -2.97 31.62
C ARG A 92 20.62 -2.14 32.27
N ARG A 93 21.35 -1.36 31.45
CA ARG A 93 22.48 -0.53 31.90
C ARG A 93 21.99 0.79 32.48
N SER A 94 21.00 1.43 31.85
CA SER A 94 20.46 2.73 32.28
C SER A 94 19.29 2.65 33.26
N CYS A 95 18.78 1.45 33.56
CA CYS A 95 17.61 1.26 34.41
C CYS A 95 17.85 1.79 35.84
N GLY A 96 17.16 2.88 36.18
CA GLY A 96 17.26 3.52 37.50
C GLY A 96 18.43 4.49 37.67
N GLN A 97 19.19 4.78 36.61
CA GLN A 97 20.32 5.72 36.66
C GLN A 97 19.94 7.19 36.45
N HIS A 98 18.72 7.47 35.97
CA HIS A 98 18.28 8.84 35.69
C HIS A 98 17.59 9.46 36.91
N ALA A 99 18.08 10.62 37.34
CA ALA A 99 17.41 11.46 38.33
C ALA A 99 16.03 11.92 37.81
N ALA A 100 15.16 12.34 38.73
CA ALA A 100 13.89 12.98 38.37
C ALA A 100 14.20 14.31 37.66
N GLY A 101 13.81 14.43 36.38
CA GLY A 101 13.99 15.67 35.59
C GLY A 101 15.01 15.60 34.45
N ASP A 102 15.68 14.47 34.22
CA ASP A 102 16.51 14.29 33.00
C ASP A 102 15.64 13.80 31.84
N ASP A 103 15.14 14.75 31.05
CA ASP A 103 14.28 14.51 29.88
C ASP A 103 15.04 14.04 28.65
N LEU A 104 16.36 14.33 28.56
CA LEU A 104 17.17 14.01 27.38
C LEU A 104 17.45 12.50 27.27
N ALA A 105 17.61 11.81 28.40
CA ALA A 105 17.72 10.35 28.44
C ALA A 105 16.41 9.59 28.14
N ASN A 106 15.30 10.32 28.04
CA ASN A 106 14.00 9.78 27.70
C ASN A 106 13.66 9.93 26.22
N ALA A 107 14.58 10.39 25.36
CA ALA A 107 14.37 10.34 23.92
C ALA A 107 14.07 8.90 23.45
N ILE A 108 13.13 8.73 22.52
CA ILE A 108 13.05 7.50 21.72
C ILE A 108 14.33 7.49 20.88
N PRO A 109 15.10 6.38 20.85
CA PRO A 109 16.28 6.32 19.99
C PRO A 109 15.88 6.72 18.57
N GLU A 110 16.58 7.70 17.98
CA GLU A 110 16.33 8.18 16.59
C GLU A 110 16.42 7.02 15.58
N HIS A 111 17.13 5.95 15.93
CA HIS A 111 17.17 4.71 15.19
C HIS A 111 16.64 3.57 16.04
N ASN A 112 15.44 3.13 15.71
CA ASN A 112 14.83 1.94 16.28
C ASN A 112 14.72 0.87 15.20
N GLU A 113 15.66 -0.08 15.18
CA GLU A 113 15.66 -1.24 14.28
C GLU A 113 14.39 -2.12 14.38
N PHE A 114 13.51 -1.88 15.37
CA PHE A 114 12.22 -2.56 15.44
C PHE A 114 11.15 -1.89 14.57
N LEU A 115 11.24 -0.57 14.36
CA LEU A 115 10.29 0.19 13.56
C LEU A 115 10.74 0.22 12.10
N PHE A 116 9.79 0.38 11.20
CA PHE A 116 10.09 0.63 9.79
C PHE A 116 10.86 1.95 9.63
N PRO A 117 11.70 2.08 8.60
CA PRO A 117 12.31 3.35 8.25
C PRO A 117 11.23 4.39 7.92
N GLU A 118 11.50 5.65 8.27
CA GLU A 118 10.60 6.77 8.00
C GLU A 118 11.00 7.46 6.68
N TYR A 119 10.02 7.70 5.82
CA TYR A 119 10.19 8.39 4.54
C TYR A 119 9.21 9.56 4.42
N GLU A 120 9.62 10.62 3.71
CA GLU A 120 8.72 11.68 3.30
C GLU A 120 7.98 11.25 2.03
N ILE A 121 6.65 11.39 2.01
CA ILE A 121 5.85 11.16 0.81
C ILE A 121 5.78 12.47 0.04
N LEU A 122 6.36 12.48 -1.16
CA LEU A 122 6.22 13.59 -2.10
C LEU A 122 4.91 13.43 -2.88
N ILE A 123 4.15 14.51 -2.95
CA ILE A 123 2.86 14.55 -3.65
C ILE A 123 3.06 15.34 -4.94
N GLU A 124 2.90 14.66 -6.06
CA GLU A 124 3.03 15.23 -7.40
C GLU A 124 1.80 14.83 -8.24
N PRO A 125 1.32 15.70 -9.14
CA PRO A 125 0.23 15.36 -10.04
C PRO A 125 0.67 14.27 -11.02
N GLU A 126 -0.23 13.34 -11.31
CA GLU A 126 -0.01 12.34 -12.37
C GLU A 126 -0.03 13.05 -13.73
N GLU A 127 1.09 13.06 -14.45
CA GLU A 127 1.16 13.63 -15.79
C GLU A 127 0.40 12.72 -16.77
N PRO A 128 -0.59 13.25 -17.52
CA PRO A 128 -1.28 12.44 -18.52
C PRO A 128 -0.30 12.05 -19.63
N GLU A 129 -0.28 10.76 -20.01
CA GLU A 129 0.58 10.22 -21.07
C GLU A 129 0.37 10.90 -22.45
N PHE A 130 -0.71 11.69 -22.62
CA PHE A 130 -0.97 12.47 -23.83
C PHE A 130 -1.65 13.81 -23.49
N PRO A 131 -1.14 14.97 -23.97
CA PRO A 131 -1.94 16.19 -23.97
C PRO A 131 -3.16 15.98 -24.87
N ALA A 132 -4.35 16.24 -24.33
CA ALA A 132 -5.60 16.20 -25.06
C ALA A 132 -5.64 17.34 -26.08
N ASP A 133 -5.01 17.17 -27.24
CA ASP A 133 -5.23 17.95 -28.45
C ASP A 133 -4.64 17.24 -29.66
N THR A 134 -5.42 16.35 -30.27
CA THR A 134 -5.62 16.27 -31.72
C THR A 134 -6.96 15.58 -31.96
N THR A 135 -8.03 16.38 -32.00
CA THR A 135 -9.13 16.09 -32.90
C THR A 135 -8.61 16.29 -34.32
N ASP A 136 -8.45 15.22 -35.07
CA ASP A 136 -8.74 15.25 -36.50
C ASP A 136 -9.10 13.83 -36.94
N ASP A 137 -10.38 13.69 -37.27
CA ASP A 137 -10.92 12.65 -38.13
C ASP A 137 -10.06 12.55 -39.39
N GLU A 138 -9.70 11.33 -39.83
CA GLU A 138 -9.93 10.87 -41.20
C GLU A 138 -9.87 9.34 -41.24
N GLN A 139 -11.05 8.73 -41.50
CA GLN A 139 -11.14 7.40 -42.09
C GLN A 139 -10.52 7.42 -43.50
N GLY A 140 -9.82 6.34 -43.89
CA GLY A 140 -9.60 6.07 -45.31
C GLY A 140 -8.46 5.09 -45.61
N ALA A 141 -8.85 3.87 -45.96
CA ALA A 141 -7.97 2.83 -46.52
C ALA A 141 -7.44 3.21 -47.92
N GLU A 142 -6.21 2.79 -48.26
CA GLU A 142 -5.89 1.87 -49.37
C GLU A 142 -4.38 1.84 -49.71
N ASP A 143 -3.80 0.66 -49.54
CA ASP A 143 -3.01 -0.12 -50.50
C ASP A 143 -2.14 0.60 -51.57
N THR A 144 -0.81 0.44 -51.47
CA THR A 144 0.03 0.24 -52.67
C THR A 144 1.25 -0.64 -52.36
N SER A 145 1.22 -1.84 -52.93
CA SER A 145 2.34 -2.76 -53.17
C SER A 145 3.57 -2.13 -53.86
N LYS A 146 4.79 -2.60 -53.50
CA LYS A 146 5.87 -2.95 -54.46
C LYS A 146 7.09 -3.63 -53.81
N ASP A 147 7.60 -4.59 -54.56
CA ASP A 147 8.64 -5.59 -54.30
C ASP A 147 10.06 -5.10 -53.98
N ALA A 148 10.83 -5.94 -53.27
CA ALA A 148 12.19 -6.33 -53.65
C ALA A 148 12.60 -7.70 -53.02
N LYS A 149 12.99 -8.64 -53.89
CA LYS A 149 13.68 -9.93 -53.62
C LYS A 149 15.06 -9.67 -52.97
N GLU A 150 15.82 -10.59 -52.35
CA GLU A 150 16.22 -11.96 -52.73
C GLU A 150 17.25 -12.48 -51.68
N GLN A 151 17.25 -13.78 -51.32
CA GLN A 151 18.41 -14.72 -51.27
C GLN A 151 18.33 -15.87 -50.23
N GLU A 152 18.35 -17.09 -50.79
CA GLU A 152 18.85 -18.44 -50.40
C GLU A 152 19.83 -18.57 -49.20
N GLU A 153 20.13 -19.72 -48.56
CA GLU A 153 19.72 -21.15 -48.53
C GLU A 153 20.62 -21.80 -47.42
N LEU A 154 20.21 -22.92 -46.80
CA LEU A 154 21.00 -24.15 -46.50
C LEU A 154 20.69 -24.82 -45.15
N GLY A 155 20.42 -26.14 -45.16
CA GLY A 155 20.98 -27.05 -44.13
C GLY A 155 20.11 -28.14 -43.45
N ALA A 156 19.67 -29.15 -44.19
CA ALA A 156 19.50 -30.59 -43.87
C ALA A 156 19.23 -31.19 -42.44
N ALA A 157 18.16 -32.01 -42.41
CA ALA A 157 18.03 -33.39 -41.88
C ALA A 157 17.92 -33.72 -40.37
N GLY A 158 16.80 -34.33 -39.97
CA GLY A 158 16.67 -35.14 -38.73
C GLY A 158 15.23 -35.56 -38.39
N THR A 159 15.01 -36.85 -38.17
CA THR A 159 13.73 -37.60 -38.13
C THR A 159 12.85 -37.47 -36.87
N ALA A 160 11.55 -37.72 -37.10
CA ALA A 160 10.58 -38.44 -36.26
C ALA A 160 9.76 -37.69 -35.18
N ALA A 161 8.54 -37.31 -35.58
CA ALA A 161 7.28 -37.60 -34.90
C ALA A 161 7.22 -37.42 -33.37
N PHE A 162 7.08 -36.17 -32.94
CA PHE A 162 6.24 -35.81 -31.80
C PHE A 162 5.32 -34.69 -32.29
N GLN A 163 4.01 -34.95 -32.19
CA GLN A 163 2.88 -34.14 -32.64
C GLN A 163 3.21 -32.66 -32.87
N SER A 164 3.32 -32.28 -34.16
CA SER A 164 3.34 -30.88 -34.59
C SER A 164 1.98 -30.28 -34.26
N LEU A 165 1.84 -29.79 -33.02
CA LEU A 165 1.05 -28.58 -32.84
C LEU A 165 1.69 -27.57 -33.78
N ASP A 166 0.89 -27.15 -34.75
CA ASP A 166 1.15 -26.06 -35.67
C ASP A 166 1.86 -24.92 -34.91
N GLU A 167 3.06 -24.53 -35.38
CA GLU A 167 3.87 -23.46 -34.80
C GLU A 167 3.14 -22.11 -34.88
N GLU A 168 2.31 -21.91 -35.90
CA GLU A 168 1.37 -20.78 -36.01
C GLU A 168 0.18 -20.91 -35.04
N ALA A 169 -0.26 -22.12 -34.67
CA ALA A 169 -1.26 -22.33 -33.62
C ALA A 169 -0.66 -22.14 -32.22
N LEU A 170 0.60 -22.52 -32.00
CA LEU A 170 1.33 -22.23 -30.76
C LEU A 170 1.62 -20.73 -30.64
N GLU A 171 2.02 -20.07 -31.72
CA GLU A 171 2.17 -18.62 -31.79
C GLU A 171 0.82 -17.89 -31.67
N ALA A 172 -0.26 -18.40 -32.25
CA ALA A 172 -1.59 -17.82 -32.12
C ALA A 172 -2.12 -17.98 -30.70
N MET A 173 -1.88 -19.14 -30.06
CA MET A 173 -2.17 -19.34 -28.63
C MET A 173 -1.27 -18.47 -27.73
N ALA A 174 -0.02 -18.21 -28.13
CA ALA A 174 0.88 -17.29 -27.43
C ALA A 174 0.54 -15.79 -27.68
N LYS A 175 -0.06 -15.47 -28.83
CA LYS A 175 -0.54 -14.13 -29.23
C LYS A 175 -1.96 -13.85 -28.76
N HIS A 176 -2.70 -14.85 -28.30
CA HIS A 176 -3.98 -14.65 -27.64
C HIS A 176 -3.72 -14.05 -26.26
N GLU A 177 -3.52 -12.72 -26.24
CA GLU A 177 -3.53 -11.92 -25.03
C GLU A 177 -4.83 -12.23 -24.27
N THR A 178 -4.71 -12.94 -23.16
CA THR A 178 -5.83 -13.14 -22.25
C THR A 178 -6.26 -11.78 -21.71
N ALA A 179 -7.54 -11.67 -21.30
CA ALA A 179 -8.02 -10.45 -20.68
C ALA A 179 -7.16 -10.05 -19.45
N GLU A 180 -6.63 -11.06 -18.74
CA GLU A 180 -5.73 -10.89 -17.60
C GLU A 180 -4.39 -10.28 -18.00
N GLU A 181 -3.75 -10.75 -19.07
CA GLU A 181 -2.49 -10.16 -19.54
C GLU A 181 -2.70 -8.71 -19.97
N LYS A 182 -3.83 -8.38 -20.61
CA LYS A 182 -4.15 -6.98 -20.97
C LYS A 182 -4.26 -6.08 -19.73
N ILE A 183 -4.93 -6.57 -18.69
CA ILE A 183 -5.06 -5.84 -17.42
C ILE A 183 -3.67 -5.62 -16.80
N PHE A 184 -2.85 -6.66 -16.76
CA PHE A 184 -1.52 -6.59 -16.18
C PHE A 184 -0.59 -5.68 -17.00
N GLN A 185 -0.70 -5.69 -18.33
CA GLN A 185 0.03 -4.76 -19.21
C GLN A 185 -0.42 -3.31 -19.02
N MET A 186 -1.72 -3.06 -18.87
CA MET A 186 -2.23 -1.72 -18.51
C MET A 186 -1.68 -1.26 -17.15
N PHE A 187 -1.63 -2.15 -16.16
CA PHE A 187 -1.01 -1.88 -14.87
C PHE A 187 0.47 -1.51 -15.03
N LYS A 188 1.25 -2.34 -15.72
CA LYS A 188 2.69 -2.10 -15.96
C LYS A 188 2.92 -0.79 -16.68
N LYS A 189 2.15 -0.52 -17.74
CA LYS A 189 2.32 0.68 -18.56
C LYS A 189 2.10 1.93 -17.72
N ARG A 190 1.03 1.97 -16.93
CA ARG A 190 0.73 3.11 -16.07
C ARG A 190 1.79 3.29 -14.97
N VAL A 191 2.23 2.21 -14.38
CA VAL A 191 3.29 2.21 -13.35
C VAL A 191 4.65 2.61 -13.92
N ALA A 192 4.92 2.32 -15.19
CA ALA A 192 6.22 2.62 -15.80
C ALA A 192 6.52 4.12 -15.88
N ALA A 193 5.48 4.98 -15.90
CA ALA A 193 5.64 6.42 -15.84
C ALA A 193 6.24 6.89 -14.51
N GLU A 194 5.86 6.27 -13.40
CA GLU A 194 6.38 6.57 -12.07
C GLU A 194 6.57 5.29 -11.23
N PRO A 195 7.70 4.59 -11.39
CA PRO A 195 7.94 3.30 -10.76
C PRO A 195 8.16 3.37 -9.25
N GLU A 196 8.43 4.55 -8.68
CA GLU A 196 8.55 4.76 -7.24
C GLU A 196 7.21 5.13 -6.58
N GLN A 197 6.11 5.21 -7.35
CA GLN A 197 4.78 5.54 -6.84
C GLN A 197 4.32 4.49 -5.80
N ILE A 198 4.17 4.92 -4.55
CA ILE A 198 3.65 4.10 -3.45
C ILE A 198 2.15 4.30 -3.15
N ILE A 199 1.60 5.44 -3.54
CA ILE A 199 0.19 5.81 -3.34
C ILE A 199 -0.32 6.49 -4.61
N ARG A 200 -1.51 6.07 -5.07
CA ARG A 200 -2.24 6.74 -6.15
C ARG A 200 -3.57 7.26 -5.61
N TYR A 201 -3.73 8.58 -5.60
CA TYR A 201 -4.95 9.26 -5.16
C TYR A 201 -5.82 9.63 -6.35
N CYS A 202 -7.07 9.18 -6.37
CA CYS A 202 -8.00 9.45 -7.49
C CYS A 202 -9.46 9.33 -7.02
N ARG A 203 -9.86 10.24 -6.13
CA ARG A 203 -11.20 10.24 -5.55
C ARG A 203 -12.28 10.51 -6.58
N GLY A 204 -13.14 9.52 -6.83
CA GLY A 204 -14.24 9.64 -7.79
C GLY A 204 -13.82 9.80 -9.26
N GLY A 205 -12.56 9.49 -9.59
CA GLY A 205 -12.05 9.56 -10.97
C GLY A 205 -12.15 8.22 -11.72
N GLU A 206 -11.10 7.88 -12.47
CA GLU A 206 -11.03 6.68 -13.34
C GLU A 206 -11.18 5.33 -12.59
N GLY A 207 -11.02 5.34 -11.27
CA GLY A 207 -11.10 4.15 -10.43
C GLY A 207 -9.74 3.51 -10.14
N PRO A 208 -9.74 2.33 -9.50
CA PRO A 208 -8.52 1.62 -9.10
C PRO A 208 -7.78 1.00 -10.30
N LEU A 209 -6.46 1.02 -10.23
CA LEU A 209 -5.58 0.27 -11.12
C LEU A 209 -5.39 -1.14 -10.57
N TRP A 210 -5.90 -2.14 -11.27
CA TRP A 210 -5.90 -3.54 -10.85
C TRP A 210 -4.73 -4.33 -11.46
N VAL A 211 -4.17 -5.25 -10.69
CA VAL A 211 -3.11 -6.17 -11.13
C VAL A 211 -3.71 -7.35 -11.91
N SER A 212 -4.88 -7.85 -11.49
CA SER A 212 -5.58 -8.97 -12.12
C SER A 212 -7.04 -8.63 -12.43
N GLY A 213 -7.63 -9.36 -13.38
CA GLY A 213 -9.08 -9.39 -13.66
C GLY A 213 -9.90 -10.06 -12.57
N GLU A 214 -9.26 -10.94 -11.82
CA GLU A 214 -9.86 -11.69 -10.73
C GLU A 214 -9.81 -10.92 -9.41
N ASN A 215 -10.64 -11.35 -8.44
CA ASN A 215 -10.64 -10.83 -7.08
C ASN A 215 -10.77 -9.30 -6.99
N ARG A 216 -11.72 -8.74 -7.76
CA ARG A 216 -12.15 -7.35 -7.69
C ARG A 216 -13.47 -7.26 -6.92
N PRO A 217 -13.66 -6.22 -6.09
CA PRO A 217 -14.93 -6.03 -5.42
C PRO A 217 -15.99 -5.62 -6.45
N GLU A 218 -17.14 -6.27 -6.39
CA GLU A 218 -18.35 -5.76 -7.04
C GLU A 218 -18.99 -4.67 -6.18
N GLU A 219 -19.90 -3.87 -6.75
CA GLU A 219 -20.59 -2.81 -6.01
C GLU A 219 -21.34 -3.34 -4.78
N LYS A 220 -21.83 -4.58 -4.84
CA LYS A 220 -22.51 -5.26 -3.73
C LYS A 220 -21.57 -5.65 -2.58
N ASP A 221 -20.27 -5.80 -2.86
CA ASP A 221 -19.25 -6.19 -1.88
C ASP A 221 -18.76 -4.98 -1.07
N ILE A 222 -19.04 -3.75 -1.56
CA ILE A 222 -18.66 -2.50 -0.93
C ILE A 222 -19.85 -2.02 -0.07
N PRO A 223 -19.76 -2.09 1.27
CA PRO A 223 -20.83 -1.63 2.13
C PRO A 223 -20.99 -0.11 2.08
N ASN A 224 -22.22 0.39 2.30
CA ASN A 224 -22.51 1.81 2.45
C ASN A 224 -21.85 2.41 3.73
N CYS A 225 -21.57 3.72 3.74
CA CYS A 225 -21.20 4.45 4.96
C CYS A 225 -22.33 4.27 6.00
N VAL A 226 -21.95 4.38 7.28
CA VAL A 226 -22.88 4.44 8.42
C VAL A 226 -23.96 5.52 8.29
N CYS A 227 -23.74 6.59 7.50
CA CYS A 227 -24.75 7.61 7.20
C CYS A 227 -25.76 7.18 6.12
N GLY A 228 -25.56 6.05 5.46
CA GLY A 228 -26.38 5.54 4.36
C GLY A 228 -25.85 5.84 2.96
N ALA A 229 -24.89 6.76 2.80
CA ALA A 229 -24.30 7.08 1.50
C ALA A 229 -23.41 5.94 0.97
N LYS A 230 -23.25 5.85 -0.35
CA LYS A 230 -22.32 4.90 -0.97
C LYS A 230 -20.87 5.26 -0.65
N ARG A 231 -20.01 4.25 -0.60
CA ARG A 231 -18.56 4.45 -0.59
C ARG A 231 -18.05 4.48 -2.03
N ILE A 232 -17.14 5.41 -2.31
CA ILE A 232 -16.49 5.59 -3.61
C ILE A 232 -14.99 5.38 -3.45
N PHE A 233 -14.32 5.00 -4.53
CA PHE A 233 -12.87 4.90 -4.54
C PHE A 233 -12.24 6.26 -4.20
N GLU A 234 -11.26 6.25 -3.28
CA GLU A 234 -10.50 7.44 -2.90
C GLU A 234 -9.04 7.33 -3.31
N PHE A 235 -8.34 6.28 -2.89
CA PHE A 235 -6.94 6.06 -3.22
C PHE A 235 -6.58 4.58 -3.15
N GLN A 236 -5.44 4.22 -3.72
CA GLN A 236 -4.85 2.89 -3.60
C GLN A 236 -3.40 2.98 -3.11
N ILE A 237 -2.99 1.94 -2.38
CA ILE A 237 -1.61 1.70 -1.98
C ILE A 237 -1.01 0.71 -2.98
N MET A 238 0.11 1.12 -3.55
CA MET A 238 0.82 0.41 -4.60
C MET A 238 1.77 -0.63 -3.99
N PRO A 239 2.06 -1.74 -4.70
CA PRO A 239 2.94 -2.80 -4.20
C PRO A 239 4.39 -2.32 -4.00
N GLN A 240 4.80 -1.26 -4.69
CA GLN A 240 6.10 -0.59 -4.60
C GLN A 240 6.48 -0.23 -3.17
N LEU A 241 5.49 0.08 -2.32
CA LEU A 241 5.72 0.40 -0.91
C LEU A 241 6.47 -0.73 -0.18
N LEU A 242 6.25 -1.99 -0.57
CA LEU A 242 6.91 -3.16 0.01
C LEU A 242 8.44 -3.10 -0.11
N ASN A 243 8.96 -2.51 -1.20
CA ASN A 243 10.39 -2.34 -1.42
C ASN A 243 11.03 -1.38 -0.39
N HIS A 244 10.24 -0.48 0.20
CA HIS A 244 10.70 0.50 1.19
C HIS A 244 10.56 0.01 2.63
N LEU A 245 9.74 -1.02 2.89
CA LEU A 245 9.50 -1.53 4.25
C LEU A 245 10.64 -2.41 4.79
N GLN A 246 11.60 -2.83 3.96
CA GLN A 246 12.79 -3.63 4.35
C GLN A 246 12.43 -4.90 5.16
N VAL A 247 11.36 -5.58 4.77
CA VAL A 247 10.89 -6.82 5.43
C VAL A 247 11.65 -8.03 4.89
N ASP A 248 12.92 -8.18 5.28
CA ASP A 248 13.78 -9.29 4.82
C ASP A 248 13.64 -10.59 5.63
N SER A 249 12.67 -10.66 6.56
CA SER A 249 12.49 -11.83 7.43
C SER A 249 11.59 -12.89 6.79
N LEU A 250 12.20 -14.04 6.45
CA LEU A 250 11.56 -15.22 5.83
C LEU A 250 10.36 -15.84 6.58
N GLY A 251 10.03 -15.37 7.79
CA GLY A 251 8.96 -15.94 8.63
C GLY A 251 7.64 -15.17 8.64
N GLU A 252 7.65 -13.88 8.26
CA GLU A 252 6.49 -13.00 8.28
C GLU A 252 6.54 -12.11 7.02
N SER A 253 6.10 -12.64 5.88
CA SER A 253 6.06 -11.90 4.62
C SER A 253 4.80 -11.05 4.54
N ILE A 254 4.98 -9.74 4.38
CA ILE A 254 3.90 -8.82 4.04
C ILE A 254 3.89 -8.69 2.52
N ASP A 255 2.80 -9.08 1.88
CA ASP A 255 2.65 -9.01 0.43
C ASP A 255 1.21 -8.64 0.03
N TRP A 256 1.10 -7.86 -1.05
CA TRP A 256 -0.15 -7.48 -1.71
C TRP A 256 0.15 -7.03 -3.15
N GLY A 257 -0.80 -7.26 -4.05
CA GLY A 257 -0.79 -6.69 -5.40
C GLY A 257 -1.26 -5.24 -5.40
N THR A 258 -2.40 -4.93 -4.78
CA THR A 258 -2.82 -3.56 -4.50
C THR A 258 -3.81 -3.51 -3.33
N LEU A 259 -3.77 -2.44 -2.55
CA LEU A 259 -4.78 -2.15 -1.53
C LEU A 259 -5.62 -0.97 -1.99
N VAL A 260 -6.94 -1.15 -2.10
CA VAL A 260 -7.86 -0.15 -2.64
C VAL A 260 -8.76 0.34 -1.52
N VAL A 261 -8.77 1.65 -1.28
CA VAL A 261 -9.54 2.28 -0.22
C VAL A 261 -10.78 2.98 -0.79
N TYR A 262 -11.92 2.70 -0.17
CA TYR A 262 -13.20 3.29 -0.48
C TYR A 262 -13.73 4.05 0.73
N THR A 263 -14.16 5.29 0.51
CA THR A 263 -14.66 6.18 1.57
C THR A 263 -16.00 6.78 1.20
N CYS A 264 -16.72 7.32 2.20
CA CYS A 264 -18.03 7.92 1.95
C CYS A 264 -18.00 9.02 0.88
N ALA A 265 -18.92 8.93 -0.09
CA ALA A 265 -19.12 9.96 -1.11
C ALA A 265 -19.43 11.34 -0.51
N ASP A 266 -20.33 11.38 0.48
CA ASP A 266 -20.77 12.61 1.15
C ASP A 266 -19.78 13.12 2.20
N SER A 267 -18.63 12.47 2.35
CA SER A 267 -17.66 12.77 3.40
C SER A 267 -18.28 12.79 4.82
N CYS A 268 -19.15 11.81 5.12
CA CYS A 268 -19.77 11.63 6.44
C CYS A 268 -18.73 11.67 7.58
N GLY A 269 -19.02 12.32 8.70
CA GLY A 269 -18.13 12.34 9.88
C GLY A 269 -18.19 13.63 10.68
N GLY A 270 -17.86 13.53 11.97
CA GLY A 270 -17.79 14.64 12.91
C GLY A 270 -16.39 14.77 13.53
N GLU A 271 -16.20 15.82 14.33
CA GLU A 271 -14.88 16.32 14.77
C GLU A 271 -14.07 15.38 15.69
N SER A 272 -14.59 14.22 16.12
CA SER A 272 -13.96 13.46 17.22
C SER A 272 -14.06 11.93 17.14
N GLU A 273 -14.60 11.34 16.07
CA GLU A 273 -14.71 9.88 15.95
C GLU A 273 -14.01 9.37 14.69
N TYR A 274 -13.19 8.34 14.86
CA TYR A 274 -12.64 7.58 13.74
C TYR A 274 -13.76 6.72 13.14
N LEU A 275 -14.03 6.90 11.85
CA LEU A 275 -14.97 6.08 11.11
C LEU A 275 -14.24 4.97 10.39
N GLU A 276 -14.73 3.75 10.52
CA GLU A 276 -14.22 2.62 9.73
C GLU A 276 -14.67 2.75 8.27
N GLU A 277 -13.70 2.83 7.38
CA GLU A 277 -13.91 2.85 5.94
C GLU A 277 -13.66 1.46 5.35
N PHE A 278 -13.84 1.31 4.04
CA PHE A 278 -13.69 0.02 3.40
C PHE A 278 -12.35 -0.08 2.67
N ILE A 279 -11.68 -1.20 2.83
CA ILE A 279 -10.43 -1.53 2.14
C ILE A 279 -10.55 -2.90 1.47
N TRP A 280 -10.08 -2.99 0.24
CA TRP A 280 -10.00 -4.23 -0.52
C TRP A 280 -8.55 -4.57 -0.79
N LYS A 281 -8.17 -5.83 -0.56
CA LYS A 281 -6.84 -6.36 -0.87
C LYS A 281 -6.93 -7.25 -2.10
N GLN A 282 -6.19 -6.92 -3.15
CA GLN A 282 -5.92 -7.84 -4.25
C GLN A 282 -4.48 -8.35 -4.11
N ASP A 283 -4.31 -9.66 -4.05
CA ASP A 283 -3.00 -10.32 -4.09
C ASP A 283 -2.56 -10.56 -5.53
N TYR A 284 -1.26 -10.75 -5.75
CA TYR A 284 -0.78 -11.26 -7.03
C TYR A 284 -1.36 -12.66 -7.26
N SER A 285 -1.89 -12.92 -8.46
CA SER A 285 -2.30 -14.27 -8.82
C SER A 285 -1.05 -15.16 -8.83
N MET A 286 -1.00 -16.14 -7.94
CA MET A 286 -0.01 -17.23 -8.03
C MET A 286 -0.38 -18.14 -9.19
N SER A 287 -0.18 -17.67 -10.41
CA SER A 287 -0.30 -18.47 -11.63
C SER A 287 1.02 -18.42 -12.40
N CYS A 288 2.09 -18.86 -11.72
CA CYS A 288 3.29 -19.39 -12.34
C CYS A 288 3.76 -20.60 -11.52
N THR A 289 3.13 -21.75 -11.75
CA THR A 289 3.71 -23.07 -11.53
C THR A 289 3.30 -23.96 -12.68
#